data_AF-A0AAV7C1Y3-F1
#
_entry.id   AF-A0AAV7C1Y3-F1
#
_cell.length_a   1.000
_cell.length_b   1.000
_cell.length_c   1.000
_cell.angle_alpha   90.00
_cell.angle_beta   90.00
_cell.angle_gamma   90.00
#
_symmetry.space_group_name_H-M   'P 1'
#
loop_
_entity.id
_entity.type
_entity.pdbx_description
1 polymer ?
#
loop_
_entity_poly.entity_id
_entity_poly.type
_entity_poly.pdbx_seq_one_letter_code
_entity_poly.pdbx_strand_id
1 'polypeptide(L)'
;MRDYDEATSFLGDWGPFQLTIFFLLSASTIPNGFNGMSVMFLAATPEHRCLVPDSANLSQAWSNASIPWEERDGQRVQSRCWRYRLDILTNYSARGLMPGVHVNVSNIEKEKCLDGWHYDQDVYQSTVVTEWDIVCDNDWKGPLTSSLFFAGVLTGSFVSGQLSDSFGRKKILFATMAIQTGFSIVQVFSTSWEMFAILFLIVGMGQISNYVAAFILGSEILGKSARILFSTLGVCIFFAIGYMILPLFAFFLRDWRTLLLALTVPGLLCVPLWWIIPESPQWLVTQGRIEEAEAIIRKAAKQNKVPAPAVIFKTAEQETKQRHIRRYTILDLIRTHNIRIITILTIMFWLIVSIGYFGISLNTPNLNGDPFLNCFLLAAIEVPSYIIAWQLLRHVPRRYSMCGTMLLGGIVLLLIQLVPQSEY
;
A
#
# COMPACT_ATOMS: atom_id res chain seq x y z
N MET A 1 -30.64 -8.05 -5.98
CA MET A 1 -29.99 -6.98 -6.77
C MET A 1 -30.97 -6.32 -7.74
N ARG A 2 -31.65 -7.06 -8.64
CA ARG A 2 -32.62 -6.48 -9.59
C ARG A 2 -33.72 -5.63 -8.92
N ASP A 3 -34.36 -6.11 -7.85
CA ASP A 3 -35.46 -5.36 -7.21
C ASP A 3 -35.02 -4.07 -6.52
N TYR A 4 -33.82 -4.02 -5.94
CA TYR A 4 -33.31 -2.81 -5.28
C TYR A 4 -32.96 -1.73 -6.30
N ASP A 5 -32.29 -2.11 -7.39
CA ASP A 5 -31.91 -1.17 -8.44
C ASP A 5 -33.15 -0.62 -9.18
N GLU A 6 -34.20 -1.44 -9.32
CA GLU A 6 -35.49 -1.00 -9.86
C GLU A 6 -36.21 -0.06 -8.88
N ALA A 7 -36.25 -0.40 -7.59
CA ALA A 7 -36.85 0.42 -6.55
C ALA A 7 -36.16 1.78 -6.36
N THR A 8 -34.87 1.89 -6.68
CA THR A 8 -34.07 3.12 -6.55
C THR A 8 -33.85 3.87 -7.85
N SER A 9 -34.33 3.34 -8.98
CA SER A 9 -34.16 3.93 -10.32
C SER A 9 -34.69 5.36 -10.44
N PHE A 10 -35.69 5.73 -9.63
CA PHE A 10 -36.24 7.09 -9.61
C PHE A 10 -35.21 8.14 -9.16
N LEU A 11 -34.17 7.80 -8.40
CA LEU A 11 -33.16 8.75 -7.92
C LEU A 11 -32.28 9.33 -9.04
N GLY A 12 -32.29 8.72 -10.23
CA GLY A 12 -31.37 9.01 -11.32
C GLY A 12 -29.97 8.46 -11.06
N ASP A 13 -29.08 8.56 -12.05
CA ASP A 13 -27.71 8.04 -11.97
C ASP A 13 -26.66 9.10 -11.54
N TRP A 14 -26.95 10.40 -11.73
CA TRP A 14 -26.00 11.51 -11.57
C TRP A 14 -26.57 12.72 -10.81
N GLY A 15 -27.19 12.50 -9.66
CA GLY A 15 -27.64 13.56 -8.77
C GLY A 15 -26.53 14.19 -7.90
N PRO A 16 -26.74 15.39 -7.34
CA PRO A 16 -25.79 16.04 -6.43
C PRO A 16 -25.43 15.18 -5.22
N PHE A 17 -26.36 14.37 -4.69
CA PHE A 17 -26.07 13.43 -3.61
C PHE A 17 -25.06 12.36 -4.05
N GLN A 18 -25.27 11.76 -5.24
CA GLN A 18 -24.40 10.71 -5.78
C GLN A 18 -23.01 11.24 -6.09
N LEU A 19 -22.91 12.44 -6.68
CA LEU A 19 -21.64 13.12 -6.92
C LEU A 19 -20.88 13.40 -5.61
N THR A 20 -21.58 13.92 -4.60
CA THR A 20 -20.98 14.20 -3.29
C THR A 20 -20.44 12.92 -2.66
N ILE A 21 -21.24 11.84 -2.62
CA ILE A 21 -20.79 10.56 -2.06
C ILE A 21 -19.66 9.94 -2.88
N PHE A 22 -19.71 10.03 -4.21
CA PHE A 22 -18.66 9.56 -5.10
C PHE A 22 -17.32 10.19 -4.76
N PHE A 23 -17.24 11.52 -4.68
CA PHE A 23 -16.00 12.22 -4.39
C PHE A 23 -15.52 12.00 -2.95
N LEU A 24 -16.43 12.00 -1.96
CA LEU A 24 -16.04 11.82 -0.56
C LEU A 24 -15.51 10.41 -0.27
N LEU A 25 -16.17 9.37 -0.79
CA LEU A 25 -15.68 8.00 -0.64
C LEU A 25 -14.38 7.77 -1.42
N SER A 26 -14.26 8.35 -2.61
CA SER A 26 -13.00 8.28 -3.37
C SER A 26 -11.88 9.01 -2.62
N ALA A 27 -12.14 10.20 -2.06
CA ALA A 27 -11.18 10.95 -1.25
C ALA A 27 -10.74 10.19 0.01
N SER A 28 -11.63 9.42 0.65
CA SER A 28 -11.28 8.55 1.79
C SER A 28 -10.30 7.43 1.43
N THR A 29 -10.08 7.19 0.12
CA THR A 29 -9.13 6.19 -0.39
C THR A 29 -7.72 6.77 -0.57
N ILE A 30 -7.55 8.10 -0.65
CA ILE A 30 -6.23 8.73 -0.82
C ILE A 30 -5.24 8.29 0.28
N PRO A 31 -5.63 8.26 1.57
CA PRO A 31 -4.74 7.77 2.62
C PRO A 31 -4.27 6.33 2.43
N ASN A 32 -5.03 5.52 1.70
CA ASN A 32 -4.65 4.15 1.41
C ASN A 32 -3.52 4.05 0.39
N GLY A 33 -3.49 4.94 -0.61
CA GLY A 33 -2.42 5.00 -1.61
C GLY A 33 -1.05 5.24 -0.99
N PHE A 34 -0.90 6.30 -0.21
CA PHE A 34 0.40 6.63 0.37
C PHE A 34 0.77 5.75 1.57
N ASN A 35 -0.16 5.33 2.43
CA ASN A 35 0.20 4.46 3.56
C ASN A 35 0.57 3.06 3.08
N GLY A 36 -0.14 2.53 2.08
CA GLY A 36 0.13 1.21 1.52
C GLY A 36 1.53 1.08 0.93
N MET A 37 2.04 2.15 0.31
CA MET A 37 3.35 2.16 -0.35
C MET A 37 4.45 2.84 0.48
N SER A 38 4.12 3.40 1.65
CA SER A 38 5.06 4.13 2.52
C SER A 38 6.26 3.29 2.96
N VAL A 39 6.10 1.96 3.05
CA VAL A 39 7.16 1.02 3.45
C VAL A 39 8.42 1.18 2.59
N MET A 40 8.26 1.54 1.32
CA MET A 40 9.37 1.68 0.36
C MET A 40 10.33 2.81 0.75
N PHE A 41 9.83 3.87 1.37
CA PHE A 41 10.64 4.99 1.83
C PHE A 41 11.00 4.87 3.31
N LEU A 42 10.10 4.33 4.14
CA LEU A 42 10.35 4.15 5.57
C LEU A 42 11.47 3.12 5.82
N ALA A 43 11.46 2.01 5.09
CA ALA A 43 12.43 0.92 5.21
C ALA A 43 13.48 0.92 4.08
N ALA A 44 13.72 2.09 3.45
CA ALA A 44 14.78 2.23 2.45
C ALA A 44 16.15 2.02 3.10
N THR A 45 17.01 1.26 2.42
CA THR A 45 18.41 1.03 2.81
C THR A 45 19.32 2.00 2.06
N PRO A 46 19.76 3.11 2.66
CA PRO A 46 20.73 3.98 2.01
C PRO A 46 22.08 3.28 1.84
N GLU A 47 22.93 3.85 0.98
CA GLU A 47 24.32 3.41 0.89
C GLU A 47 25.00 3.54 2.24
N HIS A 48 25.75 2.52 2.62
CA HIS A 48 26.36 2.43 3.94
C HIS A 48 27.72 1.75 3.86
N ARG A 49 28.56 2.14 4.82
CA ARG A 49 29.91 1.61 5.01
C ARG A 49 30.18 1.40 6.49
N CYS A 50 31.13 0.53 6.84
CA CYS A 50 31.53 0.37 8.23
C CYS A 50 32.03 1.70 8.82
N LEU A 51 31.60 2.04 10.03
CA LEU A 51 32.08 3.22 10.73
C LEU A 51 33.53 3.00 11.18
N VAL A 52 34.46 3.85 10.74
CA VAL A 52 35.84 3.85 11.23
C VAL A 52 35.93 4.86 12.38
N PRO A 53 36.16 4.41 13.63
CA PRO A 53 36.18 5.32 14.77
C PRO A 53 37.40 6.25 14.73
N ASP A 54 37.20 7.51 15.09
CA ASP A 54 38.27 8.53 15.12
C ASP A 54 39.41 8.16 16.10
N SER A 55 39.13 7.31 17.09
CA SER A 55 40.14 6.78 18.02
C SER A 55 41.24 5.96 17.34
N ALA A 56 41.01 5.47 16.11
CA ALA A 56 41.99 4.70 15.37
C ALA A 56 43.15 5.56 14.81
N ASN A 57 43.04 6.90 14.79
CA ASN A 57 44.10 7.82 14.32
C ASN A 57 44.77 7.36 13.01
N LEU A 58 43.98 6.88 12.05
CA LEU A 58 44.47 6.36 10.79
C LEU A 58 44.92 7.50 9.86
N SER A 59 45.98 7.27 9.08
CA SER A 59 46.34 8.20 8.00
C SER A 59 45.24 8.21 6.93
N GLN A 60 45.10 9.32 6.20
CA GLN A 60 44.06 9.49 5.18
C GLN A 60 44.10 8.38 4.11
N ALA A 61 45.29 7.87 3.80
CA ALA A 61 45.48 6.75 2.89
C ALA A 61 44.86 5.44 3.44
N TRP A 62 45.06 5.13 4.72
CA TRP A 62 44.47 3.95 5.35
C TRP A 62 42.98 4.10 5.63
N SER A 63 42.50 5.32 5.89
CA SER A 63 41.05 5.57 6.01
C SER A 63 40.31 5.19 4.71
N ASN A 64 40.84 5.61 3.55
CA ASN A 64 40.24 5.29 2.25
C ASN A 64 40.40 3.82 1.84
N ALA A 65 41.45 3.15 2.32
CA ALA A 65 41.72 1.73 2.02
C ALA A 65 41.19 0.76 3.09
N SER A 66 40.54 1.26 4.14
CA SER A 66 40.08 0.46 5.28
C SER A 66 38.98 -0.54 4.90
N ILE A 67 38.22 -0.24 3.84
CA ILE A 67 37.11 -1.05 3.36
C ILE A 67 37.55 -1.81 2.08
N PRO A 68 37.36 -3.14 2.01
CA PRO A 68 37.71 -3.92 0.83
C PRO A 68 36.83 -3.57 -0.37
N TRP A 69 37.41 -3.68 -1.57
CA TRP A 69 36.67 -3.58 -2.83
C TRP A 69 36.14 -4.95 -3.24
N GLU A 70 34.87 -4.99 -3.64
CA GLU A 70 34.19 -6.16 -4.18
C GLU A 70 33.71 -5.85 -5.61
N GLU A 71 33.73 -6.87 -6.46
CA GLU A 71 33.24 -6.76 -7.83
C GLU A 71 31.79 -7.23 -7.85
N ARG A 72 30.85 -6.30 -8.07
CA ARG A 72 29.41 -6.56 -8.16
C ARG A 72 28.91 -6.03 -9.49
N ASP A 73 28.28 -6.89 -10.28
CA ASP A 73 27.71 -6.55 -11.60
C ASP A 73 28.71 -5.85 -12.55
N GLY A 74 29.99 -6.26 -12.49
CA GLY A 74 31.06 -5.70 -13.33
C GLY A 74 31.60 -4.33 -12.90
N GLN A 75 31.11 -3.78 -11.77
CA GLN A 75 31.64 -2.55 -11.17
C GLN A 75 32.38 -2.85 -9.86
N ARG A 76 33.45 -2.08 -9.59
CA ARG A 76 34.18 -2.14 -8.32
C ARG A 76 33.48 -1.26 -7.31
N VAL A 77 32.83 -1.88 -6.34
CA VAL A 77 32.12 -1.21 -5.24
C VAL A 77 32.78 -1.54 -3.91
N GLN A 78 32.68 -0.65 -2.93
CA GLN A 78 33.18 -0.93 -1.59
C GLN A 78 32.27 -1.94 -0.87
N SER A 79 32.87 -2.86 -0.11
CA SER A 79 32.11 -3.83 0.69
C SER A 79 31.32 -3.10 1.77
N ARG A 80 30.04 -3.43 1.86
CA ARG A 80 29.09 -2.77 2.76
C ARG A 80 29.11 -3.32 4.21
N CYS A 81 29.59 -4.55 4.37
CA CYS A 81 29.46 -5.32 5.62
C CYS A 81 30.79 -5.74 6.26
N TRP A 82 31.89 -5.60 5.53
CA TRP A 82 33.20 -6.06 5.95
C TRP A 82 34.18 -4.90 5.92
N ARG A 83 35.09 -4.88 6.90
CA ARG A 83 36.24 -3.98 6.97
C ARG A 83 37.50 -4.81 7.20
N TYR A 84 38.67 -4.25 6.91
CA TYR A 84 39.92 -4.84 7.39
C TYR A 84 40.10 -4.60 8.89
N ARG A 85 40.78 -5.54 9.58
CA ARG A 85 40.99 -5.44 11.04
C ARG A 85 41.71 -4.14 11.43
N LEU A 86 41.06 -3.31 12.25
CA LEU A 86 41.60 -2.01 12.66
C LEU A 86 42.93 -2.11 13.40
N ASP A 87 43.12 -3.10 14.27
CA ASP A 87 44.36 -3.27 15.03
C ASP A 87 45.60 -3.42 14.13
N ILE A 88 45.41 -4.06 12.98
CA ILE A 88 46.46 -4.26 11.98
C ILE A 88 46.70 -2.95 11.22
N LEU A 89 45.62 -2.29 10.82
CA LEU A 89 45.66 -1.00 10.09
C LEU A 89 46.35 0.09 10.91
N THR A 90 46.04 0.20 12.20
CA THR A 90 46.62 1.21 13.11
C THR A 90 48.12 0.98 13.31
N ASN A 91 48.58 -0.26 13.46
CA ASN A 91 50.01 -0.59 13.56
C ASN A 91 50.76 -0.24 12.26
N TYR A 92 50.18 -0.53 11.09
CA TYR A 92 50.78 -0.14 9.81
C TYR A 92 50.79 1.38 9.58
N SER A 93 49.71 2.06 9.97
CA SER A 93 49.62 3.52 9.93
C SER A 93 50.66 4.17 10.85
N ALA A 94 50.82 3.67 12.08
CA ALA A 94 51.83 4.15 13.04
C ALA A 94 53.27 3.96 12.55
N ARG A 95 53.52 2.92 11.74
CA ARG A 95 54.81 2.68 11.07
C ARG A 95 55.01 3.51 9.80
N GLY A 96 54.04 4.31 9.39
CA GLY A 96 54.09 5.12 8.17
C GLY A 96 54.04 4.32 6.86
N LEU A 97 53.60 3.06 6.90
CA LEU A 97 53.49 2.22 5.71
C LEU A 97 52.26 2.64 4.90
N MET A 98 52.38 2.76 3.58
CA MET A 98 51.27 3.11 2.69
C MET A 98 50.57 1.87 2.11
N PRO A 99 49.22 1.88 2.01
CA PRO A 99 48.44 0.80 1.41
C PRO A 99 48.77 0.63 -0.09
N GLY A 100 48.91 -0.61 -0.56
CA GLY A 100 49.16 -0.93 -1.97
C GLY A 100 50.60 -0.75 -2.46
N VAL A 101 51.42 -0.01 -1.71
CA VAL A 101 52.86 0.18 -2.00
C VAL A 101 53.71 -0.70 -1.09
N HIS A 102 53.51 -0.57 0.23
CA HIS A 102 54.30 -1.30 1.23
C HIS A 102 53.59 -2.54 1.78
N VAL A 103 52.25 -2.54 1.74
CA VAL A 103 51.42 -3.62 2.25
C VAL A 103 50.36 -3.96 1.22
N ASN A 104 50.30 -5.24 0.84
CA ASN A 104 49.23 -5.72 -0.03
C ASN A 104 47.92 -5.85 0.79
N VAL A 105 46.96 -4.97 0.49
CA VAL A 105 45.72 -4.79 1.26
C VAL A 105 44.85 -6.05 1.23
N SER A 106 44.95 -6.86 0.16
CA SER A 106 44.21 -8.12 0.03
C SER A 106 44.57 -9.18 1.07
N ASN A 107 45.77 -9.12 1.64
CA ASN A 107 46.27 -10.11 2.59
C ASN A 107 45.87 -9.81 4.04
N ILE A 108 45.22 -8.68 4.28
CA ILE A 108 44.78 -8.28 5.62
C ILE A 108 43.50 -9.04 5.97
N GLU A 109 43.44 -9.56 7.20
CA GLU A 109 42.25 -10.25 7.69
C GLU A 109 41.05 -9.30 7.75
N LYS A 110 39.91 -9.79 7.28
CA LYS A 110 38.63 -9.07 7.30
C LYS A 110 37.93 -9.28 8.65
N GLU A 111 37.25 -8.26 9.12
CA GLU A 111 36.38 -8.25 10.29
C GLU A 111 34.99 -7.70 9.91
N LYS A 112 33.99 -8.03 10.73
CA LYS A 112 32.65 -7.42 10.62
C LYS A 112 32.68 -6.00 11.17
N CYS A 113 31.76 -5.14 10.74
CA CYS A 113 31.62 -3.80 11.32
C CYS A 113 31.17 -3.91 12.80
N LEU A 114 32.09 -3.83 13.76
CA LEU A 114 31.78 -3.89 15.20
C LEU A 114 31.39 -2.52 15.78
N ASP A 115 31.93 -1.45 15.20
CA ASP A 115 31.79 -0.08 15.69
C ASP A 115 30.56 0.66 15.11
N GLY A 116 29.67 -0.05 14.41
CA GLY A 116 28.50 0.51 13.73
C GLY A 116 28.75 0.87 12.27
N TRP A 117 27.82 1.64 11.69
CA TRP A 117 27.80 1.99 10.27
C TRP A 117 27.72 3.50 10.06
N HIS A 118 28.33 3.96 8.96
CA HIS A 118 28.15 5.31 8.43
C HIS A 118 27.22 5.21 7.22
N TYR A 119 26.05 5.82 7.34
CA TYR A 119 25.06 5.92 6.27
C TYR A 119 25.26 7.19 5.47
N ASP A 120 25.09 7.11 4.15
CA ASP A 120 25.03 8.29 3.31
C ASP A 120 23.71 9.04 3.54
N GLN A 121 23.79 10.36 3.71
CA GLN A 121 22.67 11.24 4.03
C GLN A 121 22.20 12.08 2.82
N ASP A 122 22.76 11.84 1.63
CA ASP A 122 22.44 12.60 0.42
C ASP A 122 20.96 12.47 0.00
N VAL A 123 20.40 11.26 0.12
CA VAL A 123 19.02 10.92 -0.27
C VAL A 123 18.06 10.91 0.92
N TYR A 124 18.45 10.28 2.02
CA TYR A 124 17.62 10.11 3.23
C TYR A 124 18.37 10.64 4.46
N GLN A 125 17.67 11.37 5.34
CA GLN A 125 18.29 11.85 6.60
C GLN A 125 18.27 10.77 7.68
N SER A 126 17.13 10.11 7.84
CA SER A 126 16.96 8.94 8.71
C SER A 126 15.87 8.03 8.16
N THR A 127 16.12 6.72 8.17
CA THR A 127 15.15 5.66 7.86
C THR A 127 15.05 4.68 9.03
N VAL A 128 14.02 3.81 8.99
CA VAL A 128 13.86 2.69 9.93
C VAL A 128 15.11 1.80 9.95
N VAL A 129 15.80 1.69 8.81
CA VAL A 129 17.02 0.91 8.67
C VAL A 129 18.19 1.59 9.37
N THR A 130 18.35 2.91 9.20
CA THR A 130 19.47 3.66 9.79
C THR A 130 19.33 3.85 11.29
N GLU A 131 18.11 3.93 11.82
CA GLU A 131 17.86 4.13 13.26
C GLU A 131 18.20 2.88 14.09
N TRP A 132 17.90 1.69 13.57
CA TRP A 132 18.08 0.41 14.27
C TRP A 132 19.14 -0.50 13.65
N ASP A 133 19.97 0.05 12.76
CA ASP A 133 21.06 -0.66 12.09
C ASP A 133 20.64 -2.02 11.50
N ILE A 134 19.61 -1.97 10.66
CA ILE A 134 19.00 -3.16 10.03
C ILE A 134 19.79 -3.55 8.78
N VAL A 135 21.07 -3.87 8.97
CA VAL A 135 22.02 -4.07 7.88
C VAL A 135 22.87 -5.32 8.14
N CYS A 136 23.36 -5.95 7.06
CA CYS A 136 24.27 -7.10 7.10
C CYS A 136 23.69 -8.29 7.88
N ASP A 137 24.18 -8.57 9.10
CA ASP A 137 23.68 -9.67 9.93
C ASP A 137 22.19 -9.49 10.29
N ASN A 138 21.71 -8.24 10.33
CA ASN A 138 20.32 -7.89 10.64
C ASN A 138 19.46 -7.64 9.38
N ASP A 139 20.00 -7.83 8.17
CA ASP A 139 19.32 -7.50 6.91
C ASP A 139 17.94 -8.19 6.77
N TRP A 140 17.78 -9.39 7.34
CA TRP A 140 16.51 -10.12 7.36
C TRP A 140 15.34 -9.37 8.02
N LYS A 141 15.61 -8.42 8.91
CA LYS A 141 14.57 -7.64 9.60
C LYS A 141 13.84 -6.66 8.67
N GLY A 142 14.50 -6.16 7.62
CA GLY A 142 13.89 -5.28 6.62
C GLY A 142 12.75 -5.98 5.87
N PRO A 143 13.03 -7.08 5.13
CA PRO A 143 12.02 -7.88 4.45
C PRO A 143 10.95 -8.45 5.39
N LEU A 144 11.32 -8.81 6.62
CA LEU A 144 10.35 -9.27 7.61
C LEU A 144 9.35 -8.18 7.99
N THR A 145 9.80 -6.93 8.14
CA THR A 145 8.92 -5.79 8.46
C THR A 145 7.87 -5.57 7.37
N SER A 146 8.29 -5.62 6.10
CA SER A 146 7.36 -5.58 4.95
C SER A 146 6.42 -6.78 4.94
N SER A 147 6.93 -7.98 5.24
CA SER A 147 6.11 -9.20 5.30
C SER A 147 5.05 -9.15 6.40
N LEU A 148 5.39 -8.59 7.57
CA LEU A 148 4.46 -8.41 8.70
C LEU A 148 3.35 -7.41 8.35
N PHE A 149 3.65 -6.35 7.60
CA PHE A 149 2.64 -5.43 7.07
C PHE A 149 1.63 -6.17 6.18
N PHE A 150 2.11 -6.98 5.22
CA PHE A 150 1.23 -7.77 4.35
C PHE A 150 0.49 -8.89 5.09
N ALA A 151 1.07 -9.46 6.15
CA ALA A 151 0.36 -10.37 7.05
C ALA A 151 -0.79 -9.65 7.79
N GLY A 152 -0.57 -8.38 8.19
CA GLY A 152 -1.60 -7.47 8.67
C GLY A 152 -2.72 -7.27 7.63
N VAL A 153 -2.35 -7.00 6.38
CA VAL A 153 -3.30 -6.88 5.27
C VAL A 153 -4.11 -8.18 5.07
N LEU A 154 -3.47 -9.34 5.11
CA LEU A 154 -4.17 -10.63 4.99
C LEU A 154 -5.22 -10.81 6.09
N THR A 155 -4.81 -10.62 7.35
CA THR A 155 -5.71 -10.76 8.51
C THR A 155 -6.82 -9.70 8.51
N GLY A 156 -6.51 -8.46 8.14
CA GLY A 156 -7.47 -7.36 8.02
C GLY A 156 -8.55 -7.65 6.99
N SER A 157 -8.18 -8.12 5.81
CA SER A 157 -9.14 -8.44 4.74
C SER A 157 -10.18 -9.48 5.16
N PHE A 158 -9.76 -10.51 5.91
CA PHE A 158 -10.63 -11.59 6.38
C PHE A 158 -11.57 -11.11 7.49
N VAL A 159 -11.02 -10.39 8.48
CA VAL A 159 -11.77 -9.92 9.65
C VAL A 159 -12.76 -8.82 9.27
N SER A 160 -12.34 -7.84 8.46
CA SER A 160 -13.21 -6.72 8.12
C SER A 160 -14.40 -7.12 7.25
N GLY A 161 -14.27 -8.11 6.38
CA GLY A 161 -15.40 -8.60 5.58
C GLY A 161 -16.56 -9.06 6.46
N GLN A 162 -16.26 -9.95 7.42
CA GLN A 162 -17.26 -10.51 8.34
C GLN A 162 -17.84 -9.45 9.29
N LEU A 163 -16.99 -8.58 9.82
CA LEU A 163 -17.43 -7.50 10.69
C LEU A 163 -18.28 -6.47 9.94
N SER A 164 -17.94 -6.16 8.70
CA SER A 164 -18.66 -5.19 7.86
C SER A 164 -20.05 -5.69 7.49
N ASP A 165 -20.19 -7.00 7.24
CA ASP A 165 -21.50 -7.64 7.01
C ASP A 165 -22.38 -7.63 8.27
N SER A 166 -21.77 -7.73 9.46
CA SER A 166 -22.50 -7.88 10.73
C SER A 166 -22.83 -6.56 11.44
N PHE A 167 -21.88 -5.63 11.51
CA PHE A 167 -22.00 -4.40 12.30
C PHE A 167 -22.39 -3.17 11.47
N GLY A 168 -22.25 -3.24 10.15
CA GLY A 168 -22.54 -2.15 9.21
C GLY A 168 -21.28 -1.63 8.51
N ARG A 169 -21.44 -1.21 7.25
CA ARG A 169 -20.35 -0.80 6.36
C ARG A 169 -19.66 0.47 6.85
N LYS A 170 -20.46 1.49 7.21
CA LYS A 170 -19.96 2.78 7.68
C LYS A 170 -19.21 2.63 9.01
N LYS A 171 -19.77 1.91 9.98
CA LYS A 171 -19.12 1.75 11.31
C LYS A 171 -17.73 1.14 11.19
N ILE A 172 -17.61 0.08 10.39
CA ILE A 172 -16.32 -0.60 10.18
C ILE A 172 -15.34 0.32 9.45
N LEU A 173 -15.76 1.04 8.40
CA LEU A 173 -14.90 1.99 7.69
C LEU A 173 -14.20 2.97 8.64
N PHE A 174 -14.98 3.65 9.48
CA PHE A 174 -14.43 4.66 10.39
C PHE A 174 -13.70 4.05 11.60
N ALA A 175 -14.12 2.87 12.07
CA ALA A 175 -13.39 2.15 13.12
C ALA A 175 -11.99 1.75 12.63
N THR A 176 -11.88 1.20 11.42
CA THR A 176 -10.58 0.79 10.85
C THR A 176 -9.73 1.99 10.50
N MET A 177 -10.34 3.10 10.08
CA MET A 177 -9.64 4.37 9.87
C MET A 177 -9.08 4.96 11.17
N ALA A 178 -9.86 4.90 12.26
CA ALA A 178 -9.41 5.35 13.58
C ALA A 178 -8.28 4.47 14.13
N ILE A 179 -8.38 3.14 13.96
CA ILE A 179 -7.32 2.19 14.28
C ILE A 179 -6.06 2.54 13.47
N GLN A 180 -6.15 2.63 12.14
CA GLN A 180 -5.01 2.95 11.29
C GLN A 180 -4.34 4.26 11.73
N THR A 181 -5.11 5.35 11.85
CA THR A 181 -4.54 6.67 12.20
C THR A 181 -3.95 6.69 13.61
N GLY A 182 -4.64 6.08 14.59
CA GLY A 182 -4.19 6.02 15.97
C GLY A 182 -2.90 5.21 16.13
N PHE A 183 -2.85 4.01 15.55
CA PHE A 183 -1.66 3.16 15.62
C PHE A 183 -0.49 3.73 14.82
N SER A 184 -0.74 4.41 13.70
CA SER A 184 0.33 5.12 12.96
C SER A 184 0.93 6.28 13.76
N ILE A 185 0.14 7.01 14.57
CA ILE A 185 0.69 8.04 15.47
C ILE A 185 1.56 7.40 16.54
N VAL A 186 1.10 6.30 17.15
CA VAL A 186 1.89 5.55 18.14
C VAL A 186 3.19 5.02 17.53
N GLN A 187 3.16 4.64 16.25
CA GLN A 187 4.32 4.15 15.51
C GLN A 187 5.42 5.20 15.33
N VAL A 188 5.10 6.51 15.29
CA VAL A 188 6.11 7.59 15.26
C VAL A 188 6.98 7.60 16.52
N PHE A 189 6.42 7.16 17.66
CA PHE A 189 7.08 7.12 18.95
C PHE A 189 7.74 5.76 19.25
N SER A 190 7.80 4.84 18.28
CA SER A 190 8.43 3.54 18.50
C SER A 190 9.92 3.70 18.82
N THR A 191 10.35 3.11 19.95
CA THR A 191 11.75 3.13 20.38
C THR A 191 12.51 1.88 19.97
N SER A 192 11.81 0.77 19.70
CA SER A 192 12.39 -0.49 19.25
C SER A 192 11.79 -0.97 17.93
N TRP A 193 12.57 -1.79 17.21
CA TRP A 193 12.14 -2.41 15.97
C TRP A 193 10.94 -3.36 16.18
N GLU A 194 10.87 -4.12 17.28
CA GLU A 194 9.72 -5.01 17.52
C GLU A 194 8.43 -4.22 17.71
N MET A 195 8.50 -3.11 18.45
CA MET A 195 7.37 -2.20 18.63
C MET A 195 6.91 -1.63 17.29
N PHE A 196 7.84 -1.18 16.45
CA PHE A 196 7.53 -0.70 15.10
C PHE A 196 6.85 -1.79 14.27
N ALA A 197 7.41 -3.01 14.23
CA ALA A 197 6.92 -4.09 13.40
C ALA A 197 5.50 -4.56 13.79
N ILE A 198 5.21 -4.65 15.10
CA ILE A 198 3.88 -5.01 15.61
C ILE A 198 2.85 -3.92 15.29
N LEU A 199 3.20 -2.66 15.52
CA LEU A 199 2.32 -1.54 15.17
C LEU A 199 2.07 -1.49 13.66
N PHE A 200 3.08 -1.77 12.85
CA PHE A 200 2.97 -1.77 11.40
C PHE A 200 2.06 -2.88 10.87
N LEU A 201 2.04 -4.05 11.53
CA LEU A 201 1.07 -5.11 11.26
C LEU A 201 -0.37 -4.63 11.51
N ILE A 202 -0.62 -3.94 12.63
CA ILE A 202 -1.95 -3.41 12.97
C ILE A 202 -2.38 -2.31 11.99
N VAL A 203 -1.45 -1.43 11.59
CA VAL A 203 -1.69 -0.41 10.57
C VAL A 203 -2.06 -1.06 9.24
N GLY A 204 -1.33 -2.12 8.81
CA GLY A 204 -1.65 -2.91 7.62
C GLY A 204 -3.03 -3.55 7.66
N MET A 205 -3.45 -4.04 8.83
CA MET A 205 -4.80 -4.55 9.07
C MET A 205 -5.86 -3.46 8.83
N GLY A 206 -5.68 -2.27 9.41
CA GLY A 206 -6.61 -1.15 9.21
C GLY A 206 -6.65 -0.65 7.76
N GLN A 207 -5.51 -0.69 7.07
CA GLN A 207 -5.30 -0.20 5.70
C GLN A 207 -6.29 -0.83 4.70
N ILE A 208 -6.20 -2.15 4.55
CA ILE A 208 -7.00 -2.88 3.58
C ILE A 208 -8.47 -2.92 3.96
N SER A 209 -8.76 -2.98 5.26
CA SER A 209 -10.12 -2.99 5.77
C SER A 209 -10.84 -1.69 5.46
N ASN A 210 -10.13 -0.56 5.58
CA ASN A 210 -10.62 0.76 5.17
C ASN A 210 -10.90 0.79 3.65
N TYR A 211 -9.94 0.33 2.83
CA TYR A 211 -10.10 0.28 1.37
C TYR A 211 -11.31 -0.57 0.93
N VAL A 212 -11.44 -1.79 1.46
CA VAL A 212 -12.52 -2.72 1.12
C VAL A 212 -13.87 -2.20 1.59
N ALA A 213 -13.95 -1.65 2.81
CA ALA A 213 -15.19 -1.08 3.34
C ALA A 213 -15.66 0.13 2.51
N ALA A 214 -14.74 1.01 2.10
CA ALA A 214 -15.06 2.18 1.27
C ALA A 214 -15.57 1.76 -0.11
N PHE A 215 -14.89 0.79 -0.72
CA PHE A 215 -15.28 0.24 -2.02
C PHE A 215 -16.68 -0.38 -1.98
N ILE A 216 -16.97 -1.21 -0.98
CA ILE A 216 -18.28 -1.86 -0.85
C ILE A 216 -19.37 -0.83 -0.59
N LEU A 217 -19.16 0.10 0.37
CA LEU A 217 -20.11 1.14 0.71
C LEU A 217 -20.50 2.00 -0.49
N GLY A 218 -19.51 2.43 -1.28
CA GLY A 218 -19.79 3.19 -2.51
C GLY A 218 -20.53 2.36 -3.56
N SER A 219 -20.20 1.07 -3.69
CA SER A 219 -20.86 0.19 -4.64
C SER A 219 -22.31 -0.18 -4.27
N GLU A 220 -22.68 -0.10 -2.99
CA GLU A 220 -24.03 -0.35 -2.49
C GLU A 220 -24.91 0.91 -2.49
N ILE A 221 -24.31 2.11 -2.37
CA ILE A 221 -25.03 3.39 -2.40
C ILE A 221 -25.27 3.88 -3.84
N LEU A 222 -24.29 3.71 -4.73
CA LEU A 222 -24.35 4.25 -6.09
C LEU A 222 -25.17 3.34 -7.03
N GLY A 223 -25.91 3.95 -7.96
CA GLY A 223 -26.68 3.27 -9.00
C GLY A 223 -25.80 2.51 -10.00
N LYS A 224 -26.39 1.69 -10.88
CA LYS A 224 -25.66 0.76 -11.78
C LYS A 224 -24.56 1.42 -12.61
N SER A 225 -24.82 2.57 -13.25
CA SER A 225 -23.84 3.23 -14.13
C SER A 225 -22.73 3.93 -13.33
N ALA A 226 -23.12 4.68 -12.28
CA ALA A 226 -22.20 5.35 -11.36
C ALA A 226 -21.32 4.36 -10.58
N ARG A 227 -21.85 3.18 -10.23
CA ARG A 227 -21.11 2.10 -9.59
C ARG A 227 -19.94 1.61 -10.44
N ILE A 228 -20.16 1.39 -11.74
CA ILE A 228 -19.08 0.96 -12.65
C ILE A 228 -17.99 2.03 -12.69
N LEU A 229 -18.36 3.31 -12.86
CA LEU A 229 -17.37 4.40 -12.87
C LEU A 229 -16.64 4.52 -11.53
N PHE A 230 -17.34 4.41 -10.41
CA PHE A 230 -16.76 4.49 -9.07
C PHE A 230 -15.76 3.36 -8.83
N SER A 231 -16.15 2.13 -9.15
CA SER A 231 -15.31 0.96 -8.93
C SER A 231 -14.07 0.91 -9.84
N THR A 232 -14.15 1.43 -11.08
CA THR A 232 -13.00 1.35 -12.01
C THR A 232 -12.14 2.60 -12.06
N LEU A 233 -12.73 3.77 -11.84
CA LEU A 233 -12.08 5.06 -12.07
C LEU A 233 -11.98 5.87 -10.79
N GLY A 234 -13.07 5.99 -10.02
CA GLY A 234 -13.08 6.75 -8.77
C GLY A 234 -12.06 6.24 -7.74
N VAL A 235 -12.27 5.02 -7.22
CA VAL A 235 -11.43 4.48 -6.15
C VAL A 235 -9.96 4.33 -6.60
N CYS A 236 -9.74 3.86 -7.82
CA CYS A 236 -8.40 3.62 -8.36
C CYS A 236 -7.60 4.90 -8.62
N ILE A 237 -8.20 5.94 -9.24
CA ILE A 237 -7.49 7.20 -9.47
C ILE A 237 -7.14 7.89 -8.15
N PHE A 238 -8.05 7.87 -7.17
CA PHE A 238 -7.76 8.49 -5.88
C PHE A 238 -6.69 7.73 -5.08
N PHE A 239 -6.61 6.41 -5.24
CA PHE A 239 -5.48 5.63 -4.76
C PHE A 239 -4.17 6.05 -5.44
N ALA A 240 -4.15 6.16 -6.77
CA ALA A 240 -2.99 6.62 -7.53
C ALA A 240 -2.57 8.05 -7.15
N ILE A 241 -3.51 8.97 -6.95
CA ILE A 241 -3.23 10.32 -6.45
C ILE A 241 -2.55 10.25 -5.08
N GLY A 242 -3.04 9.39 -4.18
CA GLY A 242 -2.38 9.12 -2.90
C GLY A 242 -0.96 8.62 -3.10
N TYR A 243 -0.76 7.65 -3.99
CA TYR A 243 0.57 7.11 -4.29
C TYR A 243 1.50 8.15 -4.93
N MET A 244 1.01 9.05 -5.78
CA MET A 244 1.78 10.17 -6.35
C MET A 244 2.20 11.19 -5.27
N ILE A 245 1.37 11.42 -4.27
CA ILE A 245 1.64 12.34 -3.17
C ILE A 245 2.75 11.82 -2.24
N LEU A 246 2.90 10.49 -2.10
CA LEU A 246 3.91 9.86 -1.26
C LEU A 246 5.36 10.28 -1.58
N PRO A 247 5.89 10.14 -2.82
CA PRO A 247 7.24 10.56 -3.15
C PRO A 247 7.44 12.06 -3.02
N LEU A 248 6.39 12.88 -3.22
CA LEU A 248 6.47 14.32 -2.97
C LEU A 248 6.73 14.59 -1.48
N PHE A 249 5.97 13.96 -0.58
CA PHE A 249 6.23 14.10 0.86
C PHE A 249 7.61 13.55 1.24
N ALA A 250 8.02 12.41 0.69
CA ALA A 250 9.31 11.81 0.99
C ALA A 250 10.50 12.68 0.49
N PHE A 251 10.32 13.43 -0.60
CA PHE A 251 11.32 14.36 -1.10
C PHE A 251 11.53 15.57 -0.16
N PHE A 252 10.44 16.12 0.39
CA PHE A 252 10.49 17.26 1.32
C PHE A 252 10.83 16.83 2.76
N LEU A 253 10.36 15.66 3.19
CA LEU A 253 10.50 15.11 4.53
C LEU A 253 11.34 13.84 4.45
N ARG A 254 12.65 14.01 4.60
CA ARG A 254 13.66 12.93 4.47
C ARG A 254 13.88 12.14 5.76
N ASP A 255 13.18 12.52 6.84
CA ASP A 255 13.15 11.80 8.11
C ASP A 255 11.92 10.90 8.18
N TRP A 256 12.11 9.61 8.46
CA TRP A 256 11.00 8.65 8.51
C TRP A 256 9.90 8.99 9.54
N ARG A 257 10.27 9.59 10.68
CA ARG A 257 9.31 9.98 11.74
C ARG A 257 8.41 11.13 11.29
N THR A 258 9.00 12.16 10.69
CA THR A 258 8.26 13.33 10.19
C THR A 258 7.45 12.97 8.95
N LEU A 259 7.98 12.11 8.09
CA LEU A 259 7.25 11.53 6.97
C LEU A 259 6.02 10.77 7.46
N LEU A 260 6.19 9.81 8.40
CA LEU A 260 5.07 9.05 8.94
C LEU A 260 4.03 9.98 9.59
N LEU A 261 4.46 10.98 10.36
CA LEU A 261 3.56 11.98 10.93
C LEU A 261 2.77 12.73 9.83
N ALA A 262 3.44 13.21 8.78
CA ALA A 262 2.80 13.89 7.67
C ALA A 262 1.79 12.99 6.93
N LEU A 263 2.06 11.70 6.81
CA LEU A 263 1.13 10.71 6.25
C LEU A 263 -0.08 10.46 7.17
N THR A 264 0.06 10.56 8.49
CA THR A 264 -1.09 10.39 9.41
C THR A 264 -2.07 11.56 9.41
N VAL A 265 -1.60 12.79 9.14
CA VAL A 265 -2.43 14.01 9.21
C VAL A 265 -3.65 13.96 8.28
N PRO A 266 -3.54 13.57 6.99
CA PRO A 266 -4.72 13.43 6.13
C PRO A 266 -5.72 12.39 6.63
N GLY A 267 -5.30 11.37 7.38
CA GLY A 267 -6.21 10.43 8.03
C GLY A 267 -7.15 11.11 9.03
N LEU A 268 -6.65 12.09 9.78
CA LEU A 268 -7.46 12.91 10.70
C LEU A 268 -8.43 13.85 9.96
N LEU A 269 -8.05 14.33 8.77
CA LEU A 269 -8.91 15.18 7.93
C LEU A 269 -10.15 14.44 7.41
N CYS A 270 -10.18 13.12 7.49
CA CYS A 270 -11.33 12.31 7.10
C CYS A 270 -12.35 12.11 8.24
N VAL A 271 -12.09 12.54 9.47
CA VAL A 271 -13.05 12.45 10.59
C VAL A 271 -14.40 13.12 10.27
N PRO A 272 -14.46 14.34 9.67
CA PRO A 272 -15.72 14.97 9.31
C PRO A 272 -16.58 14.18 8.32
N LEU A 273 -15.98 13.25 7.56
CA LEU A 273 -16.72 12.39 6.63
C LEU A 273 -17.78 11.54 7.35
N TRP A 274 -17.61 11.27 8.66
CA TRP A 274 -18.58 10.51 9.45
C TRP A 274 -19.98 11.12 9.42
N TRP A 275 -20.09 12.45 9.44
CA TRP A 275 -21.39 13.12 9.47
C TRP A 275 -22.05 13.19 8.09
N ILE A 276 -21.26 13.11 7.02
CA ILE A 276 -21.75 13.29 5.65
C ILE A 276 -22.11 11.95 5.02
N ILE A 277 -21.30 10.91 5.23
CA ILE A 277 -21.47 9.60 4.61
C ILE A 277 -22.60 8.84 5.33
N PRO A 278 -23.69 8.45 4.65
CA PRO A 278 -24.74 7.62 5.22
C PRO A 278 -24.32 6.15 5.27
N GLU A 279 -25.06 5.36 6.04
CA GLU A 279 -24.94 3.89 6.01
C GLU A 279 -25.51 3.34 4.69
N SER A 280 -25.07 2.14 4.30
CA SER A 280 -25.59 1.47 3.10
C SER A 280 -27.09 1.17 3.21
N PRO A 281 -27.94 1.71 2.32
CA PRO A 281 -29.37 1.40 2.34
C PRO A 281 -29.64 -0.06 1.99
N GLN A 282 -28.80 -0.69 1.14
CA GLN A 282 -28.92 -2.12 0.82
C GLN A 282 -28.70 -2.97 2.06
N TRP A 283 -27.65 -2.67 2.84
CA TRP A 283 -27.38 -3.38 4.08
C TRP A 283 -28.49 -3.16 5.12
N LEU A 284 -29.03 -1.95 5.24
CA LEU A 284 -30.15 -1.69 6.15
C LEU A 284 -31.40 -2.49 5.77
N VAL A 285 -31.68 -2.64 4.48
CA VAL A 285 -32.79 -3.48 4.00
C VAL A 285 -32.57 -4.95 4.34
N THR A 286 -31.35 -5.48 4.15
CA THR A 286 -31.06 -6.89 4.48
C THR A 286 -31.10 -7.18 5.98
N GLN A 287 -30.86 -6.17 6.83
CA GLN A 287 -30.98 -6.26 8.29
C GLN A 287 -32.41 -5.99 8.80
N GLY A 288 -33.38 -5.74 7.91
CA GLY A 288 -34.77 -5.44 8.29
C GLY A 288 -35.01 -4.03 8.84
N ARG A 289 -34.02 -3.13 8.78
CA ARG A 289 -34.12 -1.72 9.20
C ARG A 289 -34.63 -0.83 8.07
N ILE A 290 -35.85 -1.13 7.60
CA ILE A 290 -36.43 -0.51 6.40
C ILE A 290 -36.67 1.00 6.57
N GLU A 291 -37.14 1.44 7.74
CA GLU A 291 -37.43 2.85 8.01
C GLU A 291 -36.18 3.74 7.85
N GLU A 292 -35.03 3.27 8.32
CA GLU A 292 -33.76 3.99 8.18
C GLU A 292 -33.28 4.02 6.73
N ALA A 293 -33.43 2.91 6.00
CA ALA A 293 -33.11 2.85 4.58
C ALA A 293 -33.98 3.82 3.77
N GLU A 294 -35.28 3.87 4.04
CA GLU A 294 -36.20 4.83 3.41
C GLU A 294 -35.85 6.27 3.80
N ALA A 295 -35.47 6.56 5.04
CA ALA A 295 -35.07 7.90 5.46
C ALA A 295 -33.84 8.40 4.69
N ILE A 296 -32.84 7.53 4.47
CA ILE A 296 -31.64 7.85 3.69
C ILE A 296 -32.00 8.12 2.22
N ILE A 297 -32.83 7.25 1.62
CA ILE A 297 -33.25 7.40 0.22
C ILE A 297 -34.13 8.64 0.03
N ARG A 298 -35.04 8.95 0.96
CA ARG A 298 -35.85 10.18 0.91
C ARG A 298 -34.98 11.42 1.07
N LYS A 299 -33.92 11.38 1.90
CA LYS A 299 -32.94 12.47 2.00
C LYS A 299 -32.18 12.64 0.68
N ALA A 300 -31.77 11.56 0.04
CA ALA A 300 -31.14 11.57 -1.27
C ALA A 300 -32.07 12.15 -2.35
N ALA A 301 -33.35 11.75 -2.35
CA ALA A 301 -34.36 12.27 -3.27
C ALA A 301 -34.62 13.77 -3.10
N LYS A 302 -34.68 14.25 -1.85
CA LYS A 302 -34.78 15.69 -1.53
C LYS A 302 -33.58 16.47 -2.07
N GLN A 303 -32.37 15.95 -1.92
CA GLN A 303 -31.15 16.59 -2.44
C GLN A 303 -31.09 16.56 -3.97
N ASN A 304 -31.55 15.48 -4.59
CA ASN A 304 -31.65 15.36 -6.05
C ASN A 304 -32.86 16.10 -6.64
N LYS A 305 -33.73 16.70 -5.80
CA LYS A 305 -34.97 17.38 -6.20
C LYS A 305 -35.94 16.49 -7.01
N VAL A 306 -36.00 15.20 -6.68
CA VAL A 306 -36.89 14.23 -7.33
C VAL A 306 -38.02 13.82 -6.38
N PRO A 307 -39.28 13.70 -6.86
CA PRO A 307 -40.37 13.18 -6.03
C PRO A 307 -40.10 11.73 -5.61
N ALA A 308 -40.13 11.48 -4.30
CA ALA A 308 -40.01 10.13 -3.75
C ALA A 308 -41.39 9.47 -3.61
N PRO A 309 -41.56 8.20 -4.01
CA PRO A 309 -42.80 7.47 -3.78
C PRO A 309 -43.05 7.26 -2.27
N ALA A 310 -44.33 7.16 -1.89
CA ALA A 310 -44.75 7.08 -0.49
C ALA A 310 -44.30 5.80 0.24
N VAL A 311 -44.07 4.71 -0.50
CA VAL A 311 -43.52 3.45 0.00
C VAL A 311 -42.53 2.91 -1.01
N ILE A 312 -41.29 2.66 -0.59
CA ILE A 312 -40.17 2.32 -1.49
C ILE A 312 -39.90 0.80 -1.45
N PHE A 313 -40.02 0.16 -0.28
CA PHE A 313 -39.60 -1.23 -0.06
C PHE A 313 -40.71 -2.23 0.35
N LYS A 314 -41.93 -2.06 -0.15
CA LYS A 314 -43.11 -2.91 0.18
C LYS A 314 -42.86 -4.43 0.02
N THR A 315 -42.14 -4.84 -1.01
CA THR A 315 -41.84 -6.26 -1.30
C THR A 315 -40.67 -6.80 -0.49
N ALA A 316 -39.75 -5.93 -0.07
CA ALA A 316 -38.53 -6.34 0.63
C ALA A 316 -38.82 -6.81 2.07
N GLU A 317 -39.84 -6.28 2.74
CA GLU A 317 -40.26 -6.75 4.08
C GLU A 317 -40.66 -8.22 4.10
N GLN A 318 -41.32 -8.71 3.04
CA GLN A 318 -41.75 -10.11 2.94
C GLN A 318 -40.58 -11.05 2.61
N GLU A 319 -39.64 -10.61 1.75
CA GLU A 319 -38.44 -11.40 1.42
C GLU A 319 -37.41 -11.47 2.55
N THR A 320 -37.29 -10.40 3.35
CA THR A 320 -36.29 -10.33 4.43
C THR A 320 -36.61 -11.33 5.54
N LYS A 321 -37.90 -11.56 5.83
CA LYS A 321 -38.36 -12.64 6.73
C LYS A 321 -37.98 -14.04 6.25
N GLN A 322 -37.94 -14.27 4.93
CA GLN A 322 -37.53 -15.56 4.35
C GLN A 322 -36.00 -15.71 4.26
N ARG A 323 -35.25 -14.62 4.02
CA ARG A 323 -33.78 -14.64 3.90
C ARG A 323 -33.05 -14.81 5.23
N HIS A 324 -33.61 -14.35 6.35
CA HIS A 324 -33.05 -14.57 7.70
C HIS A 324 -32.79 -16.05 8.04
N ILE A 325 -33.44 -16.98 7.32
CA ILE A 325 -33.34 -18.43 7.51
C ILE A 325 -32.08 -19.02 6.83
N ARG A 326 -31.47 -18.35 5.85
CA ARG A 326 -30.27 -18.85 5.13
C ARG A 326 -29.04 -18.00 5.44
N ARG A 327 -28.28 -18.38 6.48
CA ARG A 327 -26.91 -17.88 6.68
C ARG A 327 -25.97 -18.61 5.74
N TYR A 328 -25.47 -17.91 4.74
CA TYR A 328 -24.43 -18.43 3.85
C TYR A 328 -23.09 -18.37 4.56
N THR A 329 -22.33 -19.47 4.52
CA THR A 329 -20.99 -19.55 5.13
C THR A 329 -19.93 -19.56 4.02
N ILE A 330 -18.67 -19.24 4.35
CA ILE A 330 -17.53 -19.29 3.40
C ILE A 330 -17.44 -20.65 2.70
N LEU A 331 -17.80 -21.73 3.40
CA LEU A 331 -17.82 -23.09 2.84
C LEU A 331 -18.84 -23.27 1.70
N ASP A 332 -19.88 -22.43 1.63
CA ASP A 332 -20.85 -22.47 0.52
C ASP A 332 -20.25 -21.98 -0.81
N LEU A 333 -19.13 -21.22 -0.79
CA LEU A 333 -18.42 -20.85 -2.03
C LEU A 333 -17.88 -22.07 -2.77
N ILE A 334 -17.53 -23.13 -2.06
CA ILE A 334 -16.92 -24.33 -2.64
C ILE A 334 -18.00 -25.38 -2.98
N ARG A 335 -19.23 -25.19 -2.48
CA ARG A 335 -20.29 -26.18 -2.50
C ARG A 335 -20.81 -26.54 -3.89
N THR A 336 -20.89 -25.57 -4.80
CA THR A 336 -21.39 -25.80 -6.16
C THR A 336 -20.26 -25.67 -7.18
N HIS A 337 -20.26 -26.53 -8.20
CA HIS A 337 -19.20 -26.60 -9.20
C HIS A 337 -18.96 -25.25 -9.90
N ASN A 338 -20.04 -24.55 -10.27
CA ASN A 338 -19.97 -23.26 -10.95
C ASN A 338 -19.36 -22.17 -10.05
N ILE A 339 -19.81 -22.05 -8.79
CA ILE A 339 -19.27 -21.04 -7.86
C ILE A 339 -17.81 -21.39 -7.54
N ARG A 340 -17.49 -22.67 -7.33
CA ARG A 340 -16.12 -23.14 -7.07
C ARG A 340 -15.17 -22.76 -8.19
N ILE A 341 -15.53 -22.95 -9.45
CA ILE A 341 -14.70 -22.55 -10.60
C ILE A 341 -14.50 -21.02 -10.60
N ILE A 342 -15.57 -20.25 -10.41
CA ILE A 342 -15.49 -18.78 -10.38
C ILE A 342 -14.58 -18.31 -9.25
N THR A 343 -14.70 -18.89 -8.05
CA THR A 343 -13.87 -18.57 -6.89
C THR A 343 -12.40 -18.92 -7.14
N ILE A 344 -12.09 -20.13 -7.64
CA ILE A 344 -10.71 -20.54 -7.95
C ILE A 344 -10.09 -19.61 -8.99
N LEU A 345 -10.81 -19.32 -10.08
CA LEU A 345 -10.32 -18.39 -11.10
C LEU A 345 -10.06 -17.01 -10.51
N THR A 346 -10.98 -16.48 -9.69
CA THR A 346 -10.81 -15.17 -9.06
C THR A 346 -9.58 -15.13 -8.16
N ILE A 347 -9.36 -16.17 -7.34
CA ILE A 347 -8.17 -16.28 -6.48
C ILE A 347 -6.89 -16.30 -7.32
N MET A 348 -6.84 -17.12 -8.37
CA MET A 348 -5.67 -17.19 -9.25
C MET A 348 -5.38 -15.86 -9.95
N PHE A 349 -6.40 -15.22 -10.51
CA PHE A 349 -6.27 -13.91 -11.15
C PHE A 349 -5.75 -12.86 -10.15
N TRP A 350 -6.31 -12.83 -8.95
CA TRP A 350 -5.91 -11.86 -7.92
C TRP A 350 -4.48 -12.11 -7.44
N LEU A 351 -4.07 -13.37 -7.31
CA LEU A 351 -2.70 -13.75 -6.97
C LEU A 351 -1.70 -13.26 -8.02
N ILE A 352 -1.94 -13.55 -9.30
CA ILE A 352 -1.04 -13.16 -10.39
C ILE A 352 -0.92 -11.65 -10.49
N VAL A 353 -2.05 -10.94 -10.42
CA VAL A 353 -2.06 -9.46 -10.47
C VAL A 353 -1.33 -8.87 -9.26
N SER A 354 -1.53 -9.42 -8.06
CA SER A 354 -0.87 -8.92 -6.84
C SER A 354 0.64 -9.11 -6.89
N ILE A 355 1.12 -10.27 -7.35
CA ILE A 355 2.56 -10.54 -7.50
C ILE A 355 3.17 -9.56 -8.51
N GLY A 356 2.54 -9.36 -9.67
CA GLY A 356 3.03 -8.41 -10.68
C GLY A 356 3.03 -6.96 -10.17
N TYR A 357 1.94 -6.54 -9.54
CA TYR A 357 1.77 -5.17 -9.06
C TYR A 357 2.76 -4.83 -7.94
N PHE A 358 2.76 -5.60 -6.85
CA PHE A 358 3.64 -5.34 -5.70
C PHE A 358 5.10 -5.67 -6.01
N GLY A 359 5.37 -6.64 -6.89
CA GLY A 359 6.73 -6.97 -7.31
C GLY A 359 7.43 -5.82 -8.04
N ILE A 360 6.74 -5.18 -8.99
CA ILE A 360 7.28 -3.99 -9.68
C ILE A 360 7.32 -2.81 -8.73
N SER A 361 6.20 -2.56 -8.03
CA SER A 361 6.08 -1.35 -7.23
C SER A 361 7.09 -1.33 -6.10
N LEU A 362 7.21 -2.39 -5.29
CA LEU A 362 8.17 -2.44 -4.17
C LEU A 362 9.64 -2.39 -4.61
N ASN A 363 9.96 -2.80 -5.84
CA ASN A 363 11.32 -2.77 -6.37
C ASN A 363 11.71 -1.44 -7.04
N THR A 364 10.77 -0.49 -7.15
CA THR A 364 11.00 0.80 -7.82
C THR A 364 12.15 1.65 -7.23
N PRO A 365 12.40 1.68 -5.91
CA PRO A 365 13.51 2.43 -5.32
C PRO A 365 14.88 1.83 -5.64
N ASN A 366 14.93 0.56 -6.06
CA ASN A 366 16.17 -0.13 -6.43
C ASN A 366 16.54 0.07 -7.92
N LEU A 367 15.70 0.77 -8.70
CA LEU A 367 16.02 1.13 -10.07
C LEU A 367 17.04 2.27 -10.10
N ASN A 368 17.97 2.25 -11.05
CA ASN A 368 18.92 3.33 -11.20
C ASN A 368 18.24 4.68 -11.45
N GLY A 369 18.79 5.74 -10.86
CA GLY A 369 18.27 7.12 -10.93
C GLY A 369 17.74 7.63 -9.59
N ASP A 370 16.94 8.70 -9.65
CA ASP A 370 16.33 9.29 -8.46
C ASP A 370 15.13 8.44 -7.99
N PRO A 371 15.16 7.86 -6.77
CA PRO A 371 14.10 6.98 -6.28
C PRO A 371 12.76 7.71 -6.12
N PHE A 372 12.76 9.02 -5.84
CA PHE A 372 11.54 9.81 -5.73
C PHE A 372 10.89 10.01 -7.10
N LEU A 373 11.68 10.33 -8.12
CA LEU A 373 11.20 10.50 -9.49
C LEU A 373 10.68 9.18 -10.07
N ASN A 374 11.42 8.10 -9.88
CA ASN A 374 11.04 6.76 -10.36
C ASN A 374 9.68 6.34 -9.76
N CYS A 375 9.50 6.52 -8.44
CA CYS A 375 8.21 6.24 -7.79
C CYS A 375 7.09 7.16 -8.29
N PHE A 376 7.35 8.46 -8.49
CA PHE A 376 6.35 9.40 -8.99
C PHE A 376 5.89 9.05 -10.41
N LEU A 377 6.82 8.71 -11.31
CA LEU A 377 6.50 8.31 -12.68
C LEU A 377 5.69 7.02 -12.71
N LEU A 378 6.03 6.03 -11.88
CA LEU A 378 5.25 4.80 -11.77
C LEU A 378 3.81 5.08 -11.33
N ALA A 379 3.63 5.90 -10.28
CA ALA A 379 2.31 6.30 -9.80
C ALA A 379 1.53 7.13 -10.84
N ALA A 380 2.23 8.00 -11.58
CA ALA A 380 1.61 8.84 -12.62
C ALA A 380 1.10 8.02 -13.81
N ILE A 381 1.77 6.90 -14.16
CA ILE A 381 1.33 5.99 -15.23
C ILE A 381 0.04 5.24 -14.87
N GLU A 382 -0.26 5.05 -13.58
CA GLU A 382 -1.51 4.39 -13.16
C GLU A 382 -2.75 5.18 -13.61
N VAL A 383 -2.70 6.51 -13.59
CA VAL A 383 -3.84 7.39 -13.95
C VAL A 383 -4.33 7.16 -15.39
N PRO A 384 -3.49 7.31 -16.44
CA PRO A 384 -3.91 7.02 -17.81
C PRO A 384 -4.27 5.54 -17.98
N SER A 385 -3.58 4.62 -17.30
CA SER A 385 -3.92 3.19 -17.36
C SER A 385 -5.33 2.90 -16.83
N TYR A 386 -5.79 3.55 -15.76
CA TYR A 386 -7.17 3.40 -15.28
C TYR A 386 -8.20 4.00 -16.24
N ILE A 387 -7.89 5.11 -16.90
CA ILE A 387 -8.77 5.71 -17.93
C ILE A 387 -8.90 4.76 -19.12
N ILE A 388 -7.79 4.20 -19.59
CA ILE A 388 -7.77 3.20 -20.67
C ILE A 388 -8.54 1.94 -20.25
N ALA A 389 -8.34 1.45 -19.03
CA ALA A 389 -9.07 0.29 -18.51
C ALA A 389 -10.58 0.53 -18.45
N TRP A 390 -11.00 1.71 -17.98
CA TRP A 390 -12.41 2.10 -17.98
C TRP A 390 -12.99 2.14 -19.40
N GLN A 391 -12.27 2.73 -20.36
CA GLN A 391 -12.71 2.80 -21.76
C GLN A 391 -12.79 1.40 -22.39
N LEU A 392 -11.81 0.53 -22.14
CA LEU A 392 -11.81 -0.86 -22.59
C LEU A 392 -13.01 -1.64 -22.02
N LEU A 393 -13.34 -1.44 -20.74
CA LEU A 393 -14.48 -2.11 -20.11
C LEU A 393 -15.84 -1.67 -20.67
N ARG A 394 -15.93 -0.50 -21.32
CA ARG A 394 -17.15 -0.02 -21.99
C ARG A 394 -17.32 -0.61 -23.39
N HIS A 395 -16.23 -0.81 -24.13
CA HIS A 395 -16.28 -1.23 -25.54
C HIS A 395 -15.98 -2.71 -25.77
N VAL A 396 -15.21 -3.35 -24.89
CA VAL A 396 -14.71 -4.72 -25.06
C VAL A 396 -15.29 -5.62 -23.96
N PRO A 397 -15.71 -6.86 -24.27
CA PRO A 397 -16.13 -7.81 -23.25
C PRO A 397 -15.01 -8.05 -22.23
N ARG A 398 -15.37 -8.11 -20.94
CA ARG A 398 -14.42 -8.21 -19.81
C ARG A 398 -13.39 -9.32 -19.97
N ARG A 399 -13.79 -10.48 -20.49
CA ARG A 399 -12.91 -11.64 -20.70
C ARG A 399 -11.73 -11.32 -21.62
N TYR A 400 -11.98 -10.66 -22.76
CA TYR A 400 -10.92 -10.34 -23.71
C TYR A 400 -10.03 -9.20 -23.21
N SER A 401 -10.61 -8.20 -22.55
CA SER A 401 -9.84 -7.11 -21.93
C SER A 401 -8.88 -7.62 -20.86
N MET A 402 -9.33 -8.52 -19.97
CA MET A 402 -8.48 -9.12 -18.93
C MET A 402 -7.38 -10.01 -19.53
N CYS A 403 -7.72 -10.92 -20.44
CA CYS A 403 -6.71 -11.79 -21.06
C CYS A 403 -5.67 -11.00 -21.88
N GLY A 404 -6.12 -9.99 -22.64
CA GLY A 404 -5.23 -9.17 -23.47
C GLY A 404 -4.25 -8.34 -22.65
N THR A 405 -4.72 -7.71 -21.57
CA THR A 405 -3.85 -6.92 -20.68
C THR A 405 -2.83 -7.78 -19.93
N MET A 406 -3.22 -8.98 -19.47
CA MET A 406 -2.27 -9.90 -18.84
C MET A 406 -1.23 -10.45 -19.81
N LEU A 407 -1.63 -10.78 -21.05
CA LEU A 407 -0.67 -11.21 -22.08
C LEU A 407 0.31 -10.08 -22.42
N LEU A 408 -0.20 -8.85 -22.59
CA LEU A 408 0.64 -7.69 -22.84
C LEU A 408 1.63 -7.46 -21.68
N GLY A 409 1.15 -7.46 -20.44
CA GLY A 409 1.99 -7.30 -19.25
C GLY A 409 3.06 -8.38 -19.13
N GLY A 410 2.69 -9.65 -19.41
CA GLY A 410 3.63 -10.76 -19.42
C GLY A 410 4.71 -10.63 -20.51
N ILE A 411 4.33 -10.19 -21.71
CA ILE A 411 5.29 -9.93 -22.80
C ILE A 411 6.26 -8.82 -22.41
N VAL A 412 5.77 -7.71 -21.85
CA VAL A 412 6.63 -6.59 -21.42
C VAL A 412 7.61 -7.02 -20.33
N LEU A 413 7.17 -7.83 -19.35
CA LEU A 413 8.04 -8.37 -18.31
C LEU A 413 9.12 -9.32 -18.85
N LEU A 414 8.87 -10.02 -19.97
CA LEU A 414 9.89 -10.83 -20.63
C LEU A 414 10.88 -9.96 -21.42
N LEU A 415 10.43 -8.84 -21.99
CA LEU A 415 11.29 -7.90 -22.71
C LEU A 415 12.30 -7.18 -21.80
N ILE A 416 11.98 -7.02 -20.52
CA ILE A 416 12.90 -6.50 -19.48
C ILE A 416 14.23 -7.28 -19.49
N GLN A 417 14.22 -8.59 -19.73
CA GLN A 417 15.45 -9.40 -19.78
C GLN A 417 16.36 -9.08 -20.98
N LEU A 418 15.86 -8.38 -22.00
CA LEU A 418 16.63 -7.96 -23.18
C LEU A 418 17.32 -6.61 -22.99
N VAL A 419 16.99 -5.86 -21.92
CA VAL A 419 17.62 -4.59 -21.60
C VAL A 419 19.00 -4.87 -20.97
N PRO A 420 20.10 -4.29 -21.50
CA PRO A 420 21.44 -4.55 -21.00
C PRO A 420 21.61 -4.10 -19.55
N GLN A 421 22.32 -4.91 -18.74
CA GLN A 421 22.57 -4.65 -17.31
C GLN A 421 23.29 -3.33 -17.02
N SER A 422 23.90 -2.68 -18.02
CA SER A 422 24.56 -1.37 -17.87
C SER A 422 23.60 -0.19 -17.74
N GLU A 423 22.30 -0.37 -18.03
CA GLU A 423 21.27 0.68 -17.95
C GLU A 423 20.19 0.40 -16.88
N TYR A 424 20.34 -0.68 -16.10
CA TYR A 424 19.41 -1.11 -15.04
C TYR A 424 19.60 -0.41 -13.73
#